data_AF-A0A1I6XPZ1-F1
#
_entry.id   AF-A0A1I6XPZ1-F1
#
_cell.length_a   1.000
_cell.length_b   1.000
_cell.length_c   1.000
_cell.angle_alpha   90.00
_cell.angle_beta   90.00
_cell.angle_gamma   90.00
#
_symmetry.space_group_name_H-M   'P 1'
#
loop_
_entity.id
_entity.type
_entity.pdbx_description
1 polymer ?
#
loop_
_entity_poly.entity_id
_entity_poly.type
_entity_poly.pdbx_seq_one_letter_code
_entity_poly.pdbx_strand_id
1 'polypeptide(L)'
;MTGAPQGVVRTVVVLSLRPLWFLGVYLVLSLATPLLVRLDARLGPAAAAVPLGLALAGPLLPAGPAATVGTTLAAWWVPWQLGVATARRPLGRGTCVALLAGGTAAVLLLVEVAGLPATAVGVPGAAASNLDPPSAATLALGLAQAGAAGLLLPLLRRARGPLSDLAVRLGRAALPVFLLHQPLFVLLWLGTLPLGPLPGLHDAPDGAAWLLARAGWGAVLALVLNRVLRPAPREAGRR
;
A
#
# COMPACT_ATOMS: atom_id res chain seq x y z
N MET A 1 -20.34 5.85 32.97
CA MET A 1 -19.48 5.72 31.76
C MET A 1 -19.46 7.10 31.11
N THR A 2 -18.42 7.89 31.32
CA THR A 2 -18.26 9.17 30.59
C THR A 2 -17.89 8.84 29.15
N GLY A 3 -18.58 9.45 28.18
CA GLY A 3 -18.33 9.20 26.76
C GLY A 3 -16.91 9.59 26.35
N ALA A 4 -16.36 8.94 25.33
CA ALA A 4 -15.06 9.29 24.78
C ALA A 4 -15.09 10.72 24.20
N PRO A 5 -14.00 11.51 24.30
CA PRO A 5 -13.92 12.83 23.69
C PRO A 5 -14.21 12.77 22.18
N GLN A 6 -15.01 13.69 21.65
CA GLN A 6 -15.43 13.69 20.24
C GLN A 6 -14.24 13.69 19.27
N GLY A 7 -13.12 14.32 19.63
CA GLY A 7 -11.88 14.28 18.85
C GLY A 7 -11.30 12.87 18.71
N VAL A 8 -11.35 12.04 19.76
CA VAL A 8 -10.89 10.64 19.72
C VAL A 8 -11.79 9.83 18.80
N VAL A 9 -13.12 9.97 18.94
CA VAL A 9 -14.09 9.28 18.07
C VAL A 9 -13.86 9.64 16.60
N ARG A 10 -13.70 10.94 16.29
CA ARG A 10 -13.43 11.39 14.93
C ARG A 10 -12.15 10.77 14.37
N THR A 11 -11.06 10.77 15.14
CA THR A 11 -9.79 10.17 14.73
C THR A 11 -9.91 8.67 14.46
N VAL A 12 -10.57 7.93 15.34
CA VAL A 12 -10.84 6.49 15.18
C VAL A 12 -11.61 6.21 13.89
N VAL A 13 -12.69 6.95 13.65
CA VAL A 13 -13.52 6.79 12.45
C VAL A 13 -12.73 7.14 11.19
N VAL A 14 -12.07 8.30 11.17
CA VAL A 14 -11.32 8.76 9.99
C VAL A 14 -10.19 7.79 9.66
N LEU A 15 -9.39 7.35 10.64
CA LEU A 15 -8.32 6.37 10.42
C LEU A 15 -8.86 5.03 9.91
N SER A 16 -10.03 4.61 10.39
CA SER A 16 -10.63 3.33 9.98
C SER A 16 -11.21 3.38 8.57
N LEU A 17 -11.76 4.52 8.15
CA LEU A 17 -12.39 4.69 6.83
C LEU A 17 -11.41 5.15 5.75
N ARG A 18 -10.27 5.74 6.12
CA ARG A 18 -9.28 6.26 5.16
C ARG A 18 -8.82 5.21 4.14
N PRO A 19 -8.63 3.92 4.46
CA PRO A 19 -8.27 2.92 3.44
C PRO A 19 -9.35 2.68 2.36
N LEU A 20 -10.62 3.03 2.61
CA LEU A 20 -11.74 2.67 1.73
C LEU A 20 -11.73 3.41 0.39
N TRP A 21 -11.14 4.60 0.29
CA TRP A 21 -11.03 5.28 -1.02
C TRP A 21 -10.17 4.45 -1.99
N PHE A 22 -9.10 3.83 -1.48
CA PHE A 22 -8.24 2.96 -2.28
C PHE A 22 -8.96 1.66 -2.65
N LEU A 23 -9.85 1.15 -1.80
CA LEU A 23 -10.72 0.03 -2.16
C LEU A 23 -11.56 0.35 -3.40
N GLY A 24 -12.08 1.58 -3.52
CA GLY A 24 -12.78 2.05 -4.71
C GLY A 24 -11.89 2.00 -5.97
N VAL A 25 -10.67 2.53 -5.88
CA VAL A 25 -9.67 2.46 -6.97
C VAL A 25 -9.36 1.00 -7.34
N TYR A 26 -9.11 0.15 -6.34
CA TYR A 26 -8.80 -1.26 -6.51
C TYR A 26 -9.92 -2.00 -7.25
N LEU A 27 -11.18 -1.74 -6.89
CA LEU A 27 -12.34 -2.36 -7.54
C LEU A 27 -12.46 -1.89 -9.00
N VAL A 28 -12.28 -0.61 -9.28
CA VAL A 28 -12.29 -0.07 -10.66
C VAL A 28 -11.22 -0.75 -11.51
N LEU A 29 -9.98 -0.84 -11.02
CA LEU A 29 -8.88 -1.49 -11.76
C LEU A 29 -9.09 -3.01 -11.90
N SER A 30 -9.65 -3.66 -10.87
CA SER A 30 -10.02 -5.07 -10.92
C SER A 30 -11.03 -5.34 -12.04
N LEU A 31 -12.10 -4.54 -12.11
CA LEU A 31 -13.11 -4.64 -13.15
C LEU A 31 -12.57 -4.27 -14.54
N ALA A 32 -11.65 -3.31 -14.61
CA ALA A 32 -11.00 -2.89 -15.86
C ALA A 32 -9.95 -3.89 -16.37
N THR A 33 -9.53 -4.86 -15.55
CA THR A 33 -8.42 -5.77 -15.87
C THR A 33 -8.51 -6.46 -17.24
N PRO A 34 -9.68 -6.92 -17.73
CA PRO A 34 -9.78 -7.47 -19.08
C PRO A 34 -9.35 -6.48 -20.18
N LEU A 35 -9.65 -5.19 -20.02
CA LEU A 35 -9.22 -4.14 -20.95
C LEU A 35 -7.72 -3.88 -20.82
N LEU A 36 -7.20 -3.86 -19.58
CA LEU A 36 -5.79 -3.66 -19.30
C LEU A 36 -4.91 -4.79 -19.84
N VAL A 37 -5.44 -6.02 -19.83
CA VAL A 37 -4.84 -7.20 -20.46
C VAL A 37 -4.85 -7.07 -21.99
N ARG A 38 -5.91 -6.52 -22.59
CA ARG A 38 -5.94 -6.24 -24.04
C ARG A 38 -4.94 -5.17 -24.44
N LEU A 39 -4.82 -4.10 -23.65
CA LEU A 39 -3.82 -3.05 -23.86
C LEU A 39 -2.41 -3.63 -23.77
N ASP A 40 -2.16 -4.43 -22.74
CA ASP A 40 -0.90 -5.13 -22.53
C ASP A 40 -0.54 -6.08 -23.68
N ALA A 41 -1.54 -6.74 -24.29
CA ALA A 41 -1.32 -7.61 -25.45
C ALA A 41 -0.81 -6.83 -26.67
N ARG A 42 -1.16 -5.53 -26.79
CA ARG A 42 -0.78 -4.67 -27.92
C ARG A 42 0.55 -3.96 -27.69
N LEU A 43 0.76 -3.40 -26.50
CA LEU A 43 1.89 -2.53 -26.21
C LEU A 43 2.97 -3.19 -25.35
N GLY A 44 2.73 -4.41 -24.87
CA GLY A 44 3.62 -5.04 -23.92
C GLY A 44 3.75 -4.23 -22.63
N PRO A 45 4.91 -4.27 -21.92
CA PRO A 45 5.10 -3.55 -20.67
C PRO A 45 5.03 -2.02 -20.83
N ALA A 46 5.25 -1.51 -22.05
CA ALA A 46 5.12 -0.10 -22.37
C ALA A 46 3.68 0.42 -22.21
N ALA A 47 2.68 -0.46 -22.09
CA ALA A 47 1.31 -0.11 -21.72
C ALA A 47 1.25 0.74 -20.43
N ALA A 48 2.19 0.56 -19.49
CA ALA A 48 2.27 1.34 -18.25
C ALA A 48 2.63 2.81 -18.48
N ALA A 49 3.20 3.18 -19.64
CA ALA A 49 3.49 4.56 -19.98
C ALA A 49 2.21 5.41 -20.18
N VAL A 50 1.10 4.78 -20.59
CA VAL A 50 -0.19 5.46 -20.78
C VAL A 50 -0.72 6.04 -19.46
N PRO A 51 -0.97 5.24 -18.40
CA PRO A 51 -1.37 5.79 -17.12
C PRO A 51 -0.33 6.69 -16.49
N LEU A 52 0.97 6.44 -16.73
CA LEU A 52 2.04 7.29 -16.21
C LEU A 52 1.95 8.70 -16.79
N GLY A 53 1.78 8.84 -18.11
CA GLY A 53 1.59 10.13 -18.76
C GLY A 53 0.33 10.84 -18.26
N LEU A 54 -0.79 10.12 -18.10
CA LEU A 54 -2.03 10.70 -17.57
C LEU A 54 -1.88 11.19 -16.13
N ALA A 55 -1.19 10.43 -15.27
CA ALA A 55 -0.94 10.82 -13.90
C ALA A 55 -0.03 12.06 -13.81
N LEU A 56 1.03 12.11 -14.62
CA LEU A 56 1.97 13.24 -14.66
C LEU A 56 1.40 14.50 -15.32
N ALA A 57 0.44 14.36 -16.24
CA ALA A 57 -0.29 15.48 -16.83
C ALA A 57 -1.34 16.07 -15.89
N GLY A 58 -1.68 15.36 -14.80
CA GLY A 58 -2.68 15.79 -13.83
C GLY A 58 -2.56 17.21 -13.30
N PRO A 59 -1.36 17.67 -12.88
CA PRO A 59 -1.14 19.05 -12.45
C PRO A 59 -1.40 20.12 -13.51
N LEU A 60 -1.48 19.73 -14.79
CA LEU A 60 -1.79 20.65 -15.91
C LEU A 60 -3.30 20.79 -16.14
N LEU A 61 -4.12 19.93 -15.54
CA LEU A 61 -5.57 19.99 -15.66
C LEU A 61 -6.16 21.04 -14.72
N PRO A 62 -7.30 21.67 -15.07
CA PRO A 62 -8.01 22.53 -14.15
C PRO A 62 -8.32 21.80 -12.84
N ALA A 63 -8.00 22.45 -11.72
CA ALA A 63 -8.24 21.87 -10.40
C ALA A 63 -9.74 21.57 -10.23
N GLY A 64 -10.05 20.35 -9.81
CA GLY A 64 -11.42 19.93 -9.58
C GLY A 64 -11.55 18.45 -9.26
N PRO A 65 -12.70 18.02 -8.71
CA PRO A 65 -12.88 16.64 -8.26
C PRO A 65 -12.64 15.59 -9.35
N ALA A 66 -13.08 15.87 -10.58
CA ALA A 66 -12.89 14.98 -11.73
C ALA A 66 -11.41 14.81 -12.10
N ALA A 67 -10.64 15.91 -12.08
CA ALA A 67 -9.19 15.87 -12.31
C ALA A 67 -8.51 15.05 -11.21
N THR A 68 -8.82 15.31 -9.94
CA THR A 68 -8.24 14.56 -8.80
C THR A 68 -8.55 13.06 -8.87
N VAL A 69 -9.80 12.69 -9.18
CA VAL A 69 -10.19 11.27 -9.31
C VAL A 69 -9.47 10.63 -10.51
N GLY A 70 -9.45 11.31 -11.66
CA GLY A 70 -8.81 10.80 -12.88
C GLY A 70 -7.31 10.59 -12.70
N THR A 71 -6.61 11.54 -12.09
CA THR A 71 -5.15 11.47 -11.86
C THR A 71 -4.81 10.44 -10.79
N THR A 72 -5.65 10.32 -9.74
CA THR A 72 -5.53 9.27 -8.73
C THR A 72 -5.68 7.88 -9.37
N LEU A 73 -6.73 7.67 -10.18
CA LEU A 73 -6.93 6.40 -10.89
C LEU A 73 -5.78 6.09 -11.84
N ALA A 74 -5.30 7.07 -12.59
CA ALA A 74 -4.14 6.93 -13.47
C ALA A 74 -2.88 6.54 -12.68
N ALA A 75 -2.64 7.17 -11.53
CA ALA A 75 -1.46 6.87 -10.73
C ALA A 75 -1.42 5.42 -10.24
N TRP A 76 -2.56 4.87 -9.82
CA TRP A 76 -2.66 3.47 -9.39
C TRP A 76 -2.76 2.48 -10.55
N TRP A 77 -3.23 2.93 -11.71
CA TRP A 77 -3.16 2.13 -12.93
C TRP A 77 -1.71 1.82 -13.32
N VAL A 78 -0.73 2.71 -13.07
CA VAL A 78 0.69 2.43 -13.37
C VAL A 78 1.20 1.11 -12.76
N PRO A 79 1.22 0.91 -11.43
CA PRO A 79 1.66 -0.35 -10.83
C PRO A 79 0.72 -1.52 -11.19
N TRP A 80 -0.58 -1.26 -11.39
CA TRP A 80 -1.51 -2.30 -11.84
C TRP A 80 -1.13 -2.85 -13.22
N GLN A 81 -0.83 -1.96 -14.17
CA GLN A 81 -0.44 -2.32 -15.53
C GLN A 81 0.90 -3.05 -15.56
N LEU A 82 1.87 -2.64 -14.72
CA LEU A 82 3.12 -3.39 -14.52
C LEU A 82 2.87 -4.78 -13.91
N GLY A 83 1.91 -4.89 -12.99
CA GLY A 83 1.45 -6.17 -12.45
C GLY A 83 0.86 -7.08 -13.52
N VAL A 84 -0.02 -6.55 -14.38
CA VAL A 84 -0.58 -7.25 -15.55
C VAL A 84 0.53 -7.74 -16.48
N ALA A 85 1.47 -6.86 -16.83
CA ALA A 85 2.60 -7.21 -17.68
C ALA A 85 3.43 -8.35 -17.06
N THR A 86 3.79 -8.22 -15.77
CA THR A 86 4.63 -9.19 -15.03
C THR A 86 3.95 -10.55 -14.82
N ALA A 87 2.62 -10.55 -14.67
CA ALA A 87 1.83 -11.77 -14.56
C ALA A 87 1.81 -12.56 -15.87
N ARG A 88 1.79 -11.87 -17.02
CA ARG A 88 1.76 -12.50 -18.34
C ARG A 88 3.15 -12.87 -18.85
N ARG A 89 4.15 -12.06 -18.56
CA ARG A 89 5.54 -12.25 -18.97
C ARG A 89 6.49 -11.65 -17.93
N PRO A 90 7.54 -12.36 -17.51
CA PRO A 90 8.57 -11.77 -16.67
C PRO A 90 9.18 -10.54 -17.34
N LEU A 91 9.28 -9.43 -16.61
CA LEU A 91 10.06 -8.28 -17.06
C LEU A 91 11.55 -8.66 -17.09
N GLY A 92 12.28 -8.15 -18.08
CA GLY A 92 13.72 -8.36 -18.18
C GLY A 92 14.45 -7.81 -16.95
N ARG A 93 15.50 -8.49 -16.49
CA ARG A 93 16.26 -8.06 -15.29
C ARG A 93 16.73 -6.60 -15.40
N GLY A 94 17.19 -6.18 -16.58
CA GLY A 94 17.59 -4.79 -16.84
C GLY A 94 16.46 -3.79 -16.61
N THR A 95 15.25 -4.09 -17.12
CA THR A 95 14.05 -3.26 -16.86
C THR A 95 13.72 -3.20 -15.37
N CYS A 96 13.76 -4.32 -14.66
CA CYS A 96 13.48 -4.34 -13.23
C CYS A 96 14.51 -3.51 -12.43
N VAL A 97 15.80 -3.60 -12.78
CA VAL A 97 16.85 -2.78 -12.17
C VAL A 97 16.65 -1.29 -12.50
N ALA A 98 16.33 -0.94 -13.74
CA ALA A 98 16.03 0.43 -14.13
C ALA A 98 14.83 1.00 -13.36
N LEU A 99 13.76 0.24 -13.21
CA LEU A 99 12.59 0.63 -12.42
C LEU A 99 12.96 0.82 -10.95
N LEU A 100 13.72 -0.11 -10.35
CA LEU A 100 14.15 -0.04 -8.96
C LEU A 100 15.07 1.17 -8.71
N ALA A 101 16.18 1.26 -9.45
CA ALA A 101 17.18 2.29 -9.26
C ALA A 101 16.64 3.67 -9.67
N GLY A 102 15.97 3.76 -10.83
CA GLY A 102 15.38 5.00 -11.33
C GLY A 102 14.25 5.51 -10.44
N GLY A 103 13.34 4.63 -10.00
CA GLY A 103 12.28 5.00 -9.07
C GLY A 103 12.84 5.47 -7.72
N THR A 104 13.84 4.78 -7.19
CA THR A 104 14.50 5.18 -5.93
C THR A 104 15.20 6.54 -6.06
N ALA A 105 15.98 6.74 -7.11
CA ALA A 105 16.65 8.01 -7.37
C ALA A 105 15.64 9.15 -7.58
N ALA A 106 14.54 8.89 -8.30
CA ALA A 106 13.49 9.88 -8.50
C ALA A 106 12.77 10.25 -7.20
N VAL A 107 12.49 9.30 -6.30
CA VAL A 107 11.94 9.63 -4.97
C VAL A 107 12.88 10.56 -4.21
N LEU A 108 14.19 10.23 -4.15
CA LEU A 108 15.17 11.05 -3.46
C LEU A 108 15.24 12.46 -4.04
N LEU A 109 15.30 12.58 -5.37
CA LEU A 109 15.32 13.90 -6.04
C LEU A 109 14.05 14.70 -5.76
N LEU A 110 12.88 14.07 -5.86
CA LEU A 110 11.60 14.75 -5.67
C LEU A 110 11.41 15.23 -4.24
N VAL A 111 11.82 14.44 -3.25
CA VAL A 111 11.69 14.80 -1.83
C VAL A 111 12.77 15.80 -1.41
N GLU A 112 14.05 15.49 -1.65
CA GLU A 112 15.17 16.27 -1.11
C GLU A 112 15.44 17.56 -1.91
N VAL A 113 15.11 17.59 -3.21
CA VAL A 113 15.41 18.73 -4.09
C VAL A 113 14.16 19.46 -4.54
N ALA A 114 13.11 18.74 -4.96
CA ALA A 114 11.88 19.37 -5.43
C ALA A 114 10.87 19.71 -4.30
N GLY A 115 11.20 19.37 -3.04
CA GLY A 115 10.41 19.74 -1.86
C GLY A 115 9.05 19.03 -1.76
N LEU A 116 8.89 17.87 -2.41
CA LEU A 116 7.71 17.04 -2.18
C LEU A 116 7.71 16.54 -0.72
N PRO A 117 6.54 16.27 -0.11
CA PRO A 117 6.48 15.80 1.26
C PRO A 117 7.40 14.60 1.50
N ALA A 118 8.06 14.51 2.65
CA ALA A 118 8.85 13.31 2.97
C ALA A 118 7.97 12.08 3.25
N THR A 119 6.71 12.30 3.64
CA THR A 119 5.80 11.22 4.02
C THR A 119 4.96 10.73 2.84
N ALA A 120 4.88 9.41 2.69
CA ALA A 120 3.95 8.81 1.73
C ALA A 120 2.50 8.96 2.22
N VAL A 121 2.24 8.59 3.46
CA VAL A 121 0.93 8.67 4.11
C VAL A 121 0.84 9.89 5.02
N GLY A 122 -0.37 10.42 5.24
CA GLY A 122 -0.57 11.50 6.20
C GLY A 122 -0.22 11.05 7.63
N VAL A 123 0.67 11.79 8.27
CA VAL A 123 1.06 11.59 9.68
C VAL A 123 0.65 12.80 10.52
N PRO A 124 0.40 12.63 11.83
CA PRO A 124 0.15 13.76 12.72
C PRO A 124 1.28 14.80 12.65
N GLY A 125 0.93 16.08 12.51
CA GLY A 125 1.89 17.19 12.43
C GLY A 125 2.41 17.51 11.03
N ALA A 126 2.19 16.66 10.02
CA ALA A 126 2.52 16.98 8.63
C ALA A 126 1.37 17.71 7.92
N ALA A 127 1.70 18.75 7.15
CA ALA A 127 0.71 19.54 6.40
C ALA A 127 0.17 18.80 5.16
N ALA A 128 0.96 17.90 4.57
CA ALA A 128 0.61 17.17 3.35
C ALA A 128 1.32 15.80 3.29
N SER A 129 0.85 14.93 2.39
CA SER A 129 1.48 13.62 2.11
C SER A 129 1.42 13.30 0.61
N ASN A 130 2.33 12.46 0.12
CA ASN A 130 2.38 12.11 -1.30
C ASN A 130 1.24 11.23 -1.80
N LEU A 131 0.40 10.67 -0.93
CA LEU A 131 -0.72 9.80 -1.32
C LEU A 131 -2.07 10.53 -1.34
N ASP A 132 -2.11 11.82 -1.03
CA ASP A 132 -3.35 12.58 -0.83
C ASP A 132 -3.26 13.99 -1.45
N PRO A 133 -3.32 14.11 -2.80
CA PRO A 133 -3.44 13.04 -3.80
C PRO A 133 -2.07 12.41 -4.20
N PRO A 134 -2.06 11.26 -4.91
CA PRO A 134 -0.85 10.63 -5.44
C PRO A 134 0.02 11.59 -6.26
N SER A 135 1.23 11.89 -5.76
CA SER A 135 2.21 12.76 -6.40
C SER A 135 3.17 11.99 -7.34
N ALA A 136 4.06 12.72 -8.01
CA ALA A 136 5.16 12.12 -8.76
C ALA A 136 6.07 11.24 -7.90
N ALA A 137 6.25 11.55 -6.60
CA ALA A 137 7.03 10.72 -5.70
C ALA A 137 6.32 9.38 -5.42
N THR A 138 4.98 9.37 -5.35
CA THR A 138 4.21 8.12 -5.25
C THR A 138 4.38 7.26 -6.49
N LEU A 139 4.36 7.86 -7.69
CA LEU A 139 4.62 7.13 -8.94
C LEU A 139 6.02 6.51 -8.93
N ALA A 140 7.03 7.31 -8.59
CA ALA A 140 8.42 6.87 -8.51
C ALA A 140 8.62 5.72 -7.51
N LEU A 141 7.99 5.80 -6.33
CA LEU A 141 7.98 4.74 -5.33
C LEU A 141 7.33 3.46 -5.88
N GLY A 142 6.17 3.58 -6.53
CA GLY A 142 5.48 2.45 -7.16
C GLY A 142 6.31 1.77 -8.25
N LEU A 143 7.03 2.54 -9.07
CA LEU A 143 7.97 2.01 -10.05
C LEU A 143 9.12 1.27 -9.37
N ALA A 144 9.70 1.83 -8.31
CA ALA A 144 10.77 1.20 -7.56
C ALA A 144 10.33 -0.16 -6.98
N GLN A 145 9.15 -0.18 -6.35
CA GLN A 145 8.55 -1.38 -5.78
C GLN A 145 8.21 -2.43 -6.85
N ALA A 146 7.72 -2.00 -8.02
CA ALA A 146 7.47 -2.90 -9.14
C ALA A 146 8.77 -3.53 -9.69
N GLY A 147 9.85 -2.74 -9.78
CA GLY A 147 11.19 -3.23 -10.13
C GLY A 147 11.71 -4.27 -9.13
N ALA A 148 11.63 -3.97 -7.83
CA ALA A 148 11.99 -4.92 -6.77
C ALA A 148 11.16 -6.21 -6.85
N ALA A 149 9.84 -6.10 -7.02
CA ALA A 149 8.96 -7.25 -7.18
C ALA A 149 9.34 -8.08 -8.42
N GLY A 150 9.66 -7.44 -9.55
CA GLY A 150 10.12 -8.09 -10.77
C GLY A 150 11.44 -8.86 -10.60
N LEU A 151 12.34 -8.41 -9.72
CA LEU A 151 13.57 -9.12 -9.36
C LEU A 151 13.32 -10.29 -8.40
N LEU A 152 12.39 -10.14 -7.46
CA LEU A 152 12.08 -11.14 -6.43
C LEU A 152 11.20 -12.27 -6.96
N LEU A 153 10.21 -11.98 -7.80
CA LEU A 153 9.23 -12.95 -8.29
C LEU A 153 9.86 -14.18 -8.96
N PRO A 154 10.88 -14.06 -9.84
CA PRO A 154 11.54 -15.22 -10.41
C PRO A 154 12.25 -16.11 -9.37
N LEU A 155 12.73 -15.54 -8.26
CA LEU A 155 13.35 -16.30 -7.18
C LEU A 155 12.27 -17.07 -6.39
N LEU A 156 11.17 -16.37 -6.06
CA LEU A 156 10.03 -16.96 -5.36
C LEU A 156 9.33 -18.06 -6.18
N ARG A 157 9.26 -17.92 -7.50
CA ARG A 157 8.71 -18.94 -8.41
C ARG A 157 9.59 -20.18 -8.54
N ARG A 158 10.91 -20.03 -8.36
CA ARG A 158 11.86 -21.16 -8.36
C ARG A 158 11.93 -21.85 -7.00
N ALA A 159 11.74 -21.09 -5.92
CA ALA A 159 11.60 -21.64 -4.58
C ALA A 159 10.42 -22.63 -4.55
N ARG A 160 10.62 -23.77 -3.91
CA ARG A 160 9.55 -24.74 -3.63
C ARG A 160 9.39 -24.88 -2.11
N GLY A 161 8.17 -25.16 -1.67
CA GLY A 161 7.88 -25.45 -0.27
C GLY A 161 7.46 -24.22 0.56
N PRO A 162 7.81 -24.17 1.86
CA PRO A 162 7.17 -23.25 2.81
C PRO A 162 7.26 -21.76 2.44
N LEU A 163 8.35 -21.33 1.80
CA LEU A 163 8.57 -19.94 1.40
C LEU A 163 7.65 -19.52 0.24
N SER A 164 7.48 -20.34 -0.78
CA SER A 164 6.54 -20.05 -1.88
C SER A 164 5.10 -20.04 -1.37
N ASP A 165 4.77 -20.97 -0.47
CA ASP A 165 3.44 -21.03 0.13
C ASP A 165 3.16 -19.79 0.99
N LEU A 166 4.15 -19.34 1.76
CA LEU A 166 4.06 -18.11 2.54
C LEU A 166 3.86 -16.90 1.63
N ALA A 167 4.64 -16.76 0.56
CA ALA A 167 4.50 -15.65 -0.39
C ALA A 167 3.10 -15.60 -1.02
N VAL A 168 2.57 -16.77 -1.42
CA VAL A 168 1.19 -16.87 -1.96
C VAL A 168 0.14 -16.52 -0.90
N ARG A 169 0.29 -17.00 0.34
CA ARG A 169 -0.62 -16.65 1.45
C ARG A 169 -0.61 -15.14 1.73
N LEU A 170 0.57 -14.53 1.82
CA LEU A 170 0.72 -13.10 2.04
C LEU A 170 0.12 -12.28 0.89
N GLY A 171 0.35 -12.69 -0.37
CA GLY A 171 -0.25 -12.04 -1.54
C GLY A 171 -1.79 -12.08 -1.52
N ARG A 172 -2.39 -13.22 -1.15
CA ARG A 172 -3.85 -13.34 -0.99
C ARG A 172 -4.40 -12.53 0.19
N ALA A 173 -3.61 -12.36 1.24
CA ALA A 173 -3.98 -11.60 2.42
C ALA A 173 -3.70 -10.08 2.28
N ALA A 174 -3.05 -9.62 1.21
CA ALA A 174 -2.60 -8.24 1.09
C ALA A 174 -3.74 -7.21 1.21
N LEU A 175 -4.84 -7.39 0.48
CA LEU A 175 -6.00 -6.48 0.55
C LEU A 175 -6.70 -6.55 1.93
N PRO A 176 -7.00 -7.73 2.50
CA PRO A 176 -7.50 -7.81 3.87
C PRO A 176 -6.58 -7.16 4.91
N VAL A 177 -5.26 -7.37 4.82
CA VAL A 177 -4.28 -6.71 5.71
C VAL A 177 -4.34 -5.19 5.54
N PHE A 178 -4.36 -4.70 4.30
CA PHE A 178 -4.49 -3.27 4.01
C PHE A 178 -5.76 -2.67 4.65
N LEU A 179 -6.89 -3.36 4.59
CA LEU A 179 -8.15 -2.88 5.16
C LEU A 179 -8.20 -2.96 6.69
N LEU A 180 -7.60 -3.99 7.29
CA LEU A 180 -7.79 -4.30 8.71
C LEU A 180 -6.65 -3.83 9.62
N HIS A 181 -5.44 -3.60 9.12
CA HIS A 181 -4.29 -3.30 9.99
C HIS A 181 -4.49 -2.01 10.80
N GLN A 182 -5.04 -0.94 10.20
CA GLN A 182 -5.33 0.31 10.92
C GLN A 182 -6.47 0.16 11.94
N PRO A 183 -7.67 -0.34 11.58
CA PRO A 183 -8.74 -0.57 12.55
C PRO A 183 -8.31 -1.47 13.72
N LEU A 184 -7.60 -2.57 13.44
CA LEU A 184 -7.11 -3.47 14.49
C LEU A 184 -6.06 -2.81 15.37
N PHE A 185 -5.19 -1.97 14.81
CA PHE A 185 -4.24 -1.18 15.62
C PHE A 185 -4.98 -0.20 16.54
N VAL A 186 -6.02 0.48 16.03
CA VAL A 186 -6.85 1.38 16.85
C VAL A 186 -7.56 0.63 17.97
N LEU A 187 -8.13 -0.54 17.68
CA LEU A 187 -8.76 -1.40 18.69
C LEU A 187 -7.76 -1.89 19.74
N LEU A 188 -6.56 -2.29 19.30
CA LEU A 188 -5.47 -2.68 20.20
C LEU A 188 -5.10 -1.52 21.12
N TRP A 189 -4.86 -0.33 20.54
CA TRP A 189 -4.50 0.89 21.28
C TRP A 189 -5.56 1.27 22.31
N LEU A 190 -6.85 1.29 21.92
CA LEU A 190 -7.95 1.59 22.85
C LEU A 190 -8.11 0.52 23.93
N GLY A 191 -8.00 -0.76 23.55
CA GLY A 191 -8.17 -1.89 24.47
C GLY A 191 -7.09 -1.97 25.55
N THR A 192 -5.91 -1.40 25.29
CA THR A 192 -4.80 -1.36 26.25
C THR A 192 -4.79 -0.13 27.15
N LEU A 193 -5.61 0.90 26.90
CA LEU A 193 -5.66 2.11 27.75
C LEU A 193 -5.86 1.84 29.25
N PRO A 194 -6.71 0.88 29.69
CA PRO A 194 -6.90 0.59 31.12
C PRO A 194 -5.65 0.06 31.82
N LEU A 195 -4.66 -0.45 31.06
CA LEU A 195 -3.39 -0.94 31.59
C LEU A 195 -2.39 0.18 31.87
N GLY A 196 -2.74 1.43 31.52
CA GLY A 196 -1.86 2.58 31.59
C GLY A 196 -1.05 2.82 30.30
N PRO A 197 -0.19 3.85 30.28
CA PRO A 197 0.67 4.13 29.13
C PRO A 197 1.65 2.96 28.91
N LEU A 198 1.63 2.37 27.72
CA LEU A 198 2.50 1.26 27.36
C LEU A 198 3.59 1.78 26.41
N PRO A 199 4.87 1.40 26.66
CA PRO A 199 5.98 1.81 25.83
C PRO A 199 5.80 1.39 24.37
N GLY A 200 6.13 2.28 23.44
CA GLY A 200 5.98 2.06 22.01
C GLY A 200 4.54 1.90 21.54
N LEU A 201 3.52 2.26 22.35
CA LEU A 201 2.11 2.20 21.96
C LEU A 201 1.38 3.51 22.23
N HIS A 202 1.46 4.01 23.48
CA HIS A 202 0.76 5.22 23.94
C HIS A 202 1.67 6.46 24.02
N ASP A 203 2.97 6.29 23.81
CA ASP A 203 4.02 7.29 23.99
C ASP A 203 4.58 7.80 22.65
N ALA A 204 5.24 8.96 22.73
CA ALA A 204 5.87 9.62 21.59
C ALA A 204 7.15 8.88 21.15
N PRO A 205 7.50 8.91 19.85
CA PRO A 205 8.77 8.35 19.37
C PRO A 205 9.95 9.19 19.89
N ASP A 206 10.61 8.70 20.94
CA ASP A 206 11.64 9.43 21.69
C ASP A 206 13.06 8.81 21.57
N GLY A 207 13.20 7.57 21.09
CA GLY A 207 14.50 6.93 20.90
C GLY A 207 14.47 5.47 20.46
N ALA A 208 15.63 4.80 20.53
CA ALA A 208 15.80 3.41 20.09
C ALA A 208 14.95 2.40 20.88
N ALA A 209 14.73 2.65 22.18
CA ALA A 209 13.87 1.81 23.00
C ALA A 209 12.42 1.81 22.50
N TRP A 210 11.91 2.97 22.09
CA TRP A 210 10.59 3.10 21.48
C TRP A 210 10.51 2.30 20.17
N LEU A 211 11.56 2.29 19.34
CA LEU A 211 11.58 1.51 18.10
C LEU A 211 11.44 0.00 18.37
N LEU A 212 12.16 -0.51 19.38
CA LEU A 212 12.08 -1.91 19.79
C LEU A 212 10.69 -2.25 20.33
N ALA A 213 10.14 -1.41 21.21
CA ALA A 213 8.80 -1.60 21.75
C ALA A 213 7.72 -1.55 20.65
N ARG A 214 7.82 -0.58 19.73
CA ARG A 214 6.93 -0.44 18.56
C ARG A 214 7.04 -1.64 17.63
N ALA A 215 8.24 -2.19 17.42
CA ALA A 215 8.43 -3.42 16.65
C ALA A 215 7.74 -4.62 17.31
N GLY A 216 7.82 -4.73 18.64
CA GLY A 216 7.07 -5.72 19.43
C GLY A 216 5.56 -5.61 19.20
N TRP A 217 4.99 -4.40 19.26
CA TRP A 217 3.57 -4.18 18.95
C TRP A 217 3.23 -4.48 17.49
N GLY A 218 4.14 -4.22 16.55
CA GLY A 218 4.01 -4.64 15.16
C GLY A 218 3.88 -6.16 15.03
N ALA A 219 4.67 -6.92 15.79
CA ALA A 219 4.57 -8.38 15.83
C ALA A 219 3.23 -8.84 16.44
N VAL A 220 2.76 -8.19 17.52
CA VAL A 220 1.43 -8.45 18.10
C VAL A 220 0.34 -8.21 17.08
N LEU A 221 0.35 -7.07 16.38
CA LEU A 221 -0.63 -6.74 15.35
C LEU A 221 -0.60 -7.75 14.19
N ALA A 222 0.59 -8.17 13.75
CA ALA A 222 0.74 -9.22 12.74
C ALA A 222 0.14 -10.55 13.19
N LEU A 223 0.31 -10.92 14.46
CA LEU A 223 -0.32 -12.12 15.04
C LEU A 223 -1.84 -12.00 15.05
N VAL A 224 -2.38 -10.86 15.49
CA VAL A 224 -3.83 -10.58 15.49
C VAL A 224 -4.40 -10.66 14.08
N LEU A 225 -3.78 -9.98 13.11
CA LEU A 225 -4.14 -10.05 11.69
C LEU A 225 -4.16 -11.50 11.19
N ASN A 226 -3.10 -12.26 11.46
CA ASN A 226 -3.04 -13.67 11.07
C ASN A 226 -4.15 -14.50 11.76
N ARG A 227 -4.56 -14.19 12.99
CA ARG A 227 -5.69 -14.88 13.63
C ARG A 227 -7.03 -14.52 12.98
N VAL A 228 -7.27 -13.25 12.72
CA VAL A 228 -8.52 -12.75 12.10
C VAL A 228 -8.67 -13.26 10.67
N LEU A 229 -7.56 -13.35 9.92
CA LEU A 229 -7.55 -13.76 8.51
C LEU A 229 -7.43 -15.27 8.30
N ARG A 230 -7.30 -16.06 9.38
CA ARG A 230 -7.30 -17.52 9.26
C ARG A 230 -8.68 -17.99 8.81
N PRO A 231 -8.77 -18.81 7.75
CA PRO A 231 -10.02 -19.46 7.39
C PRO A 231 -10.54 -20.25 8.60
N ALA A 232 -11.85 -20.16 8.86
CA ALA A 232 -12.48 -21.05 9.82
C ALA A 232 -12.17 -22.51 9.45
N PRO A 233 -11.90 -23.41 10.42
CA PRO A 233 -11.79 -24.83 10.13
C PRO A 233 -13.05 -25.23 9.37
N ARG A 234 -12.89 -25.81 8.16
CA ARG A 234 -14.02 -26.44 7.50
C ARG A 234 -14.46 -27.55 8.43
N GLU A 235 -15.66 -27.46 8.99
CA GLU A 235 -16.27 -28.58 9.68
C GLU A 235 -16.22 -29.75 8.71
N ALA A 236 -15.36 -30.74 9.00
CA ALA A 236 -15.33 -31.96 8.25
C ALA A 236 -16.73 -32.55 8.37
N GLY A 237 -17.46 -32.56 7.24
CA GLY A 237 -18.84 -33.00 7.20
C GLY A 237 -18.97 -34.32 7.95
N ARG A 238 -19.84 -34.32 8.96
CA ARG A 238 -20.41 -35.54 9.50
C ARG A 238 -21.06 -36.26 8.32
N ARG A 239 -20.37 -37.28 7.80
CA ARG A 239 -20.97 -38.33 6.98
C ARG A 239 -21.52 -39.39 7.92
#